data_AF-A0A091DPS7-F1
#
_entry.id   AF-A0A091DPS7-F1
#
_cell.length_a   1.000
_cell.length_b   1.000
_cell.length_c   1.000
_cell.angle_alpha   90.00
_cell.angle_beta   90.00
_cell.angle_gamma   90.00
#
_symmetry.space_group_name_H-M   'P 1'
#
loop_
_entity.id
_entity.type
_entity.pdbx_description
1 polymer ?
#
loop_
_entity_poly.entity_id
_entity_poly.type
_entity_poly.pdbx_seq_one_letter_code
_entity_poly.pdbx_strand_id
1 'polypeptide(L)'
;MTVQPSHDSDPPSSMLLKDYRNIPGIEKVDDVVKRLLSLEMASRKETLKIKQEWLMNKVMANPEDTKSLETRIVALTVKIHNYEEHMQKHLKDKTHKRYLLMSIDQRRKMLKNLRKTNFDAFERICRELQIEYTFPPLYYRAAHRRFLAKRALCLQVFQEVQKIKKQKRALKAAAAAQRQGDQGKPKTPPQAYAEALRENY
;
A
#
# COMPACT_ATOMS: atom_id res chain seq x y z
N MET A 1 23.33 9.71 2.46
CA MET A 1 22.10 8.90 2.38
C MET A 1 21.78 8.69 0.91
N THR A 2 21.84 7.46 0.43
CA THR A 2 21.55 7.12 -0.98
C THR A 2 20.07 7.30 -1.23
N VAL A 3 19.69 8.41 -1.86
CA VAL A 3 18.33 8.64 -2.36
C VAL A 3 18.07 7.57 -3.41
N GLN A 4 17.24 6.59 -3.08
CA GLN A 4 16.75 5.61 -4.04
C GLN A 4 16.08 6.38 -5.18
N PRO A 5 16.43 6.15 -6.45
CA PRO A 5 15.78 6.83 -7.56
C PRO A 5 14.30 6.48 -7.54
N SER A 6 13.43 7.47 -7.32
CA SER A 6 11.99 7.31 -7.47
C SER A 6 11.68 6.83 -8.89
N HIS A 7 10.59 6.09 -9.06
CA HIS A 7 10.12 5.59 -10.37
C HIS A 7 9.95 6.67 -11.44
N ASP A 8 9.99 7.94 -11.05
CA ASP A 8 10.01 9.15 -11.88
C ASP A 8 11.40 9.49 -12.47
N SER A 9 12.38 8.61 -12.34
CA SER A 9 13.71 8.85 -12.92
C SER A 9 13.63 8.73 -14.44
N ASP A 10 13.41 9.86 -15.10
CA ASP A 10 13.46 9.97 -16.55
C ASP A 10 14.86 9.56 -17.07
N PRO A 11 14.92 8.82 -18.19
CA PRO A 11 16.21 8.52 -18.81
C PRO A 11 16.89 9.81 -19.26
N PRO A 12 18.23 9.91 -19.14
CA PRO A 12 18.95 11.13 -19.46
C PRO A 12 18.83 11.42 -20.96
N SER A 13 18.69 12.70 -21.30
CA SER A 13 18.48 13.17 -22.67
C SER A 13 19.58 12.73 -23.64
N SER A 14 20.83 12.62 -23.17
CA SER A 14 21.98 12.18 -23.96
C SER A 14 22.01 10.67 -24.25
N MET A 15 21.11 9.88 -23.66
CA MET A 15 21.08 8.43 -23.83
C MET A 15 20.72 8.06 -25.26
N LEU A 16 21.48 7.15 -25.85
CA LEU A 16 21.18 6.61 -27.17
C LEU A 16 19.87 5.80 -27.17
N LEU A 17 19.17 5.87 -28.30
CA LEU A 17 18.01 5.03 -28.60
C LEU A 17 18.33 3.54 -28.42
N LYS A 18 17.33 2.76 -27.96
CA LYS A 18 17.47 1.33 -27.66
C LYS A 18 18.05 0.54 -28.84
N ASP A 19 17.53 0.79 -30.04
CA ASP A 19 17.87 0.04 -31.25
C ASP A 19 19.33 0.29 -31.70
N TYR A 20 19.92 1.43 -31.33
CA TYR A 20 21.26 1.84 -31.76
C TYR A 20 22.35 1.60 -30.72
N ARG A 21 21.97 1.26 -29.47
CA ARG A 21 22.90 1.07 -28.36
C ARG A 21 23.87 -0.10 -28.58
N ASN A 22 23.42 -1.19 -29.20
CA ASN A 22 24.20 -2.42 -29.33
C ASN A 22 24.96 -2.52 -30.67
N ILE A 23 25.00 -1.44 -31.47
CA ILE A 23 25.69 -1.43 -32.76
C ILE A 23 27.21 -1.29 -32.52
N PRO A 24 28.05 -2.19 -33.08
CA PRO A 24 29.49 -2.10 -32.91
C PRO A 24 30.04 -0.81 -33.52
N GLY A 25 30.89 -0.09 -32.77
CA GLY A 25 31.56 1.12 -33.24
C GLY A 25 30.80 2.44 -33.04
N ILE A 26 29.59 2.41 -32.48
CA ILE A 26 28.77 3.62 -32.22
C ILE A 26 29.48 4.66 -31.33
N GLU A 27 30.35 4.20 -30.43
CA GLU A 27 31.11 5.06 -29.52
C GLU A 27 32.13 5.96 -30.24
N LYS A 28 32.61 5.53 -31.41
CA LYS A 28 33.62 6.24 -32.20
C LYS A 28 33.02 7.25 -33.18
N VAL A 29 31.70 7.28 -33.28
CA VAL A 29 30.98 8.18 -34.18
C VAL A 29 31.04 9.62 -33.64
N ASP A 30 31.01 10.59 -34.56
CA ASP A 30 30.96 12.01 -34.25
C ASP A 30 29.82 12.38 -33.29
N ASP A 31 30.03 13.43 -32.48
CA ASP A 31 29.13 13.86 -31.43
C ASP A 31 27.80 14.39 -31.99
N VAL A 32 27.82 14.97 -33.20
CA VAL A 32 26.61 15.42 -33.91
C VAL A 32 25.68 14.24 -34.19
N VAL A 33 26.23 13.14 -34.70
CA VAL A 33 25.45 11.93 -35.01
C VAL A 33 24.97 11.26 -33.71
N LYS A 34 25.81 11.23 -32.66
CA LYS A 34 25.38 10.76 -31.32
C LYS A 34 24.20 11.56 -30.78
N ARG A 35 24.20 12.89 -30.97
CA ARG A 35 23.08 13.76 -30.56
C ARG A 35 21.82 13.47 -31.35
N LEU A 36 21.91 13.28 -32.67
CA LEU A 36 20.76 12.91 -33.50
C LEU A 36 20.13 11.57 -33.10
N LEU A 37 20.95 10.61 -32.64
CA LEU A 37 20.51 9.30 -32.17
C LEU A 37 20.22 9.24 -30.66
N SER A 38 20.22 10.39 -29.98
CA SER A 38 19.94 10.48 -28.55
C SER A 38 18.46 10.71 -28.26
N LEU A 39 18.07 10.49 -27.00
CA LEU A 39 16.71 10.77 -26.51
C LEU A 39 16.31 12.25 -26.62
N GLU A 40 17.27 13.17 -26.67
CA GLU A 40 17.04 14.61 -26.85
C GLU A 40 16.21 14.90 -28.11
N MET A 41 16.54 14.21 -29.21
CA MET A 41 15.88 14.37 -30.51
C MET A 41 14.79 13.34 -30.76
N ALA A 42 14.53 12.46 -29.79
CA ALA A 42 13.64 11.32 -29.96
C ALA A 42 12.18 11.65 -29.63
N SER A 43 11.28 10.79 -30.11
CA SER A 43 9.88 10.84 -29.71
C SER A 43 9.69 10.28 -28.29
N ARG A 44 8.63 10.73 -27.61
CA ARG A 44 8.20 10.20 -26.30
C ARG A 44 8.08 8.66 -26.28
N LYS A 45 7.75 8.03 -27.41
CA LYS A 45 7.66 6.55 -27.50
C LYS A 45 9.02 5.88 -27.24
N GLU A 46 10.11 6.47 -27.70
CA GLU A 46 11.45 5.94 -27.50
C GLU A 46 11.88 6.02 -26.03
N THR A 47 11.55 7.13 -25.37
CA THR A 47 11.70 7.28 -23.91
C THR A 47 10.97 6.16 -23.17
N LEU A 48 9.73 5.84 -23.56
CA LEU A 48 8.94 4.77 -22.95
C LEU A 48 9.54 3.38 -23.18
N LYS A 49 10.10 3.10 -24.37
CA LYS A 49 10.80 1.83 -24.65
C LYS A 49 11.99 1.65 -23.70
N ILE A 50 12.76 2.71 -23.48
CA ILE A 50 13.92 2.70 -22.59
C ILE A 50 13.50 2.54 -21.13
N LYS A 51 12.49 3.31 -20.67
CA LYS A 51 11.91 3.14 -19.32
C LYS A 51 11.44 1.69 -19.11
N GLN A 52 10.76 1.12 -20.11
CA GLN A 52 10.29 -0.26 -20.06
C GLN A 52 11.46 -1.25 -19.90
N GLU A 53 12.52 -1.11 -20.68
CA GLU A 53 13.73 -1.94 -20.56
C GLU A 53 14.38 -1.83 -19.18
N TRP A 54 14.54 -0.61 -18.66
CA TRP A 54 15.09 -0.39 -17.31
C TRP A 54 14.27 -1.06 -16.22
N LEU A 55 12.94 -0.93 -16.26
CA LEU A 55 12.08 -1.60 -15.29
C LEU A 55 12.12 -3.11 -15.47
N MET A 56 12.18 -3.62 -16.71
CA MET A 56 12.29 -5.05 -17.00
C MET A 56 13.57 -5.65 -16.41
N ASN A 57 14.71 -4.97 -16.57
CA ASN A 57 16.00 -5.43 -16.05
C ASN A 57 16.05 -5.43 -14.51
N LYS A 58 15.28 -4.55 -13.86
CA LYS A 58 15.17 -4.52 -12.38
C LYS A 58 14.29 -5.64 -11.84
N VAL A 59 13.21 -5.95 -12.56
CA VAL A 59 12.12 -6.79 -12.04
C VAL A 59 12.26 -8.26 -12.42
N MET A 60 12.72 -8.55 -13.64
CA MET A 60 12.67 -9.90 -14.22
C MET A 60 13.97 -10.66 -14.00
N ALA A 61 13.85 -11.97 -13.78
CA ALA A 61 15.00 -12.87 -13.78
C ALA A 61 15.56 -13.09 -15.20
N ASN A 62 14.67 -13.20 -16.19
CA ASN A 62 15.03 -13.41 -17.59
C ASN A 62 14.51 -12.24 -18.44
N PRO A 63 15.37 -11.33 -18.92
CA PRO A 63 14.95 -10.12 -19.66
C PRO A 63 14.40 -10.41 -21.06
N GLU A 64 14.65 -11.59 -21.62
CA GLU A 64 14.23 -11.96 -22.98
C GLU A 64 12.76 -12.45 -23.06
N ASP A 65 12.14 -12.81 -21.93
CA ASP A 65 10.76 -13.30 -21.96
C ASP A 65 9.78 -12.14 -22.17
N THR A 66 9.17 -12.12 -23.35
CA THR A 66 8.19 -11.09 -23.73
C THR A 66 6.76 -11.43 -23.26
N LYS A 67 6.45 -12.72 -23.05
CA LYS A 67 5.07 -13.21 -22.85
C LYS A 67 4.70 -13.42 -21.38
N SER A 68 5.69 -13.41 -20.49
CA SER A 68 5.47 -13.57 -19.05
C SER A 68 4.47 -12.55 -18.49
N LEU A 69 3.81 -12.93 -17.38
CA LEU A 69 2.93 -12.01 -16.65
C LEU A 69 3.72 -10.82 -16.09
N GLU A 70 4.98 -11.01 -15.69
CA GLU A 70 5.86 -9.97 -15.14
C GLU A 70 6.11 -8.87 -16.17
N THR A 71 6.52 -9.27 -17.38
CA THR A 71 6.77 -8.40 -18.53
C THR A 71 5.55 -7.53 -18.84
N ARG A 72 4.36 -8.14 -18.82
CA ARG A 72 3.10 -7.46 -19.12
C ARG A 72 2.71 -6.46 -18.04
N ILE A 73 2.96 -6.78 -16.77
CA ILE A 73 2.72 -5.86 -15.64
C ILE A 73 3.66 -4.65 -15.74
N VAL A 74 4.93 -4.85 -16.07
CA VAL A 74 5.91 -3.77 -16.28
C VAL A 74 5.48 -2.87 -17.44
N ALA A 75 5.15 -3.45 -18.59
CA ALA A 75 4.69 -2.70 -19.77
C ALA A 75 3.41 -1.89 -19.48
N LEU A 76 2.45 -2.45 -18.74
CA LEU A 76 1.27 -1.71 -18.30
C LEU A 76 1.60 -0.60 -17.32
N THR A 77 2.57 -0.80 -16.43
CA THR A 77 2.99 0.22 -15.46
C THR A 77 3.60 1.43 -16.16
N VAL A 78 4.46 1.23 -17.17
CA VAL A 78 4.99 2.31 -18.00
C VAL A 78 3.87 3.07 -18.74
N LYS A 79 2.87 2.34 -19.28
CA LYS A 79 1.70 2.96 -19.93
C LYS A 79 0.87 3.80 -18.96
N ILE A 80 0.61 3.28 -17.76
CA ILE A 80 -0.14 3.98 -16.70
C ILE A 80 0.54 5.29 -16.36
N HIS A 81 1.85 5.27 -16.11
CA HIS A 81 2.61 6.48 -15.80
C HIS A 81 2.55 7.51 -16.93
N ASN A 82 2.70 7.08 -18.19
CA ASN A 82 2.55 7.98 -19.33
C ASN A 82 1.14 8.59 -19.45
N TYR A 83 0.09 7.82 -19.12
CA TYR A 83 -1.27 8.35 -19.07
C TYR A 83 -1.46 9.32 -17.90
N GLU A 84 -0.84 9.08 -16.76
CA GLU A 84 -0.86 9.99 -15.61
C GLU A 84 -0.21 11.33 -15.96
N GLU A 85 0.98 11.33 -16.57
CA GLU A 85 1.64 12.55 -17.07
C GLU A 85 0.75 13.33 -18.06
N HIS A 86 0.09 12.61 -18.99
CA HIS A 86 -0.83 13.23 -19.96
C HIS A 86 -2.05 13.84 -19.26
N MET A 87 -2.62 13.13 -18.27
CA MET A 87 -3.76 13.61 -17.50
C MET A 87 -3.45 14.83 -16.64
N GLN A 88 -2.23 14.93 -16.09
CA GLN A 88 -1.80 16.11 -15.34
C GLN A 88 -1.85 17.38 -16.20
N LYS A 89 -1.51 17.28 -17.49
CA LYS A 89 -1.59 18.39 -18.45
C LYS A 89 -3.00 18.59 -19.01
N HIS A 90 -3.73 17.50 -19.26
CA HIS A 90 -5.02 17.51 -19.97
C HIS A 90 -6.16 16.90 -19.13
N LEU A 91 -6.57 17.59 -18.07
CA LEU A 91 -7.57 17.09 -17.11
C LEU A 91 -8.98 16.83 -17.69
N LYS A 92 -9.33 17.46 -18.82
CA LYS A 92 -10.66 17.37 -19.44
C LYS A 92 -10.80 16.20 -20.42
N ASP A 93 -9.71 15.50 -20.76
CA ASP A 93 -9.72 14.42 -21.72
C ASP A 93 -10.27 13.12 -21.09
N LYS A 94 -11.54 12.84 -21.37
CA LYS A 94 -12.26 11.68 -20.83
C LYS A 94 -11.81 10.37 -21.46
N THR A 95 -11.30 10.40 -22.69
CA THR A 95 -10.91 9.21 -23.44
C THR A 95 -9.65 8.60 -22.83
N HIS A 96 -8.64 9.43 -22.57
CA HIS A 96 -7.42 8.98 -21.89
C HIS A 96 -7.66 8.61 -20.43
N LYS A 97 -8.56 9.32 -19.73
CA LYS A 97 -9.00 8.93 -18.38
C LYS A 97 -9.59 7.51 -18.36
N ARG A 98 -10.41 7.16 -19.36
CA ARG A 98 -10.96 5.81 -19.51
C ARG A 98 -9.84 4.78 -19.73
N TYR A 99 -8.88 5.06 -20.62
CA TYR A 99 -7.76 4.15 -20.87
C TYR A 99 -6.87 3.94 -19.65
N LEU A 100 -6.63 5.00 -18.86
CA LEU A 100 -5.92 4.92 -17.59
C LEU A 100 -6.61 3.97 -16.62
N LEU A 101 -7.91 4.17 -16.38
CA LEU A 101 -8.69 3.32 -15.46
C LEU A 101 -8.71 1.85 -15.92
N MET A 102 -8.93 1.61 -17.21
CA MET A 102 -8.91 0.26 -17.78
C MET A 102 -7.54 -0.42 -17.61
N SER A 103 -6.45 0.34 -17.80
CA SER A 103 -5.08 -0.18 -17.66
C SER A 103 -4.75 -0.52 -16.20
N ILE A 104 -5.21 0.30 -15.24
CA ILE A 104 -5.08 0.04 -13.80
C ILE A 104 -5.81 -1.26 -13.44
N ASP A 105 -7.05 -1.44 -13.90
CA ASP A 105 -7.83 -2.64 -13.61
C ASP A 105 -7.24 -3.89 -14.29
N GLN A 106 -6.72 -3.74 -15.51
CA GLN A 106 -5.99 -4.82 -16.18
C GLN A 106 -4.75 -5.23 -15.40
N ARG A 107 -3.95 -4.27 -14.92
CA ARG A 107 -2.78 -4.52 -14.07
C ARG A 107 -3.17 -5.23 -12.76
N ARG A 108 -4.24 -4.78 -12.09
CA ARG A 108 -4.79 -5.42 -10.88
C ARG A 108 -5.20 -6.87 -11.13
N LYS A 109 -5.82 -7.16 -12.28
CA LYS A 109 -6.17 -8.53 -12.69
C LYS A 109 -4.94 -9.40 -12.90
N MET A 110 -3.89 -8.87 -13.52
CA MET A 110 -2.62 -9.58 -13.71
C MET A 110 -1.93 -9.87 -12.38
N LEU A 111 -1.86 -8.89 -11.47
CA LEU A 111 -1.29 -9.08 -10.12
C LEU A 111 -2.06 -10.13 -9.33
N LYS A 112 -3.41 -10.14 -9.42
CA LYS A 112 -4.24 -11.18 -8.81
C LYS A 112 -3.89 -12.57 -9.36
N ASN A 113 -3.65 -12.70 -10.66
CA ASN A 113 -3.29 -13.98 -11.27
C ASN A 113 -1.88 -14.40 -10.85
N LEU A 114 -0.92 -13.48 -10.90
CA LEU A 114 0.46 -13.73 -10.52
C LEU A 114 0.55 -14.22 -9.07
N ARG A 115 -0.17 -13.56 -8.16
CA ARG A 115 -0.24 -13.97 -6.75
C ARG A 115 -0.76 -15.40 -6.55
N LYS A 116 -1.61 -15.90 -7.45
CA LYS A 116 -2.12 -17.28 -7.39
C LYS A 116 -1.14 -18.30 -7.97
N THR A 117 -0.33 -17.91 -8.95
CA THR A 117 0.58 -18.82 -9.67
C THR A 117 1.98 -18.85 -9.08
N ASN A 118 2.55 -17.68 -8.76
CA ASN A 118 3.90 -17.54 -8.23
C ASN A 118 3.93 -16.35 -7.24
N PHE A 119 4.03 -16.66 -5.95
CA PHE A 119 4.00 -15.66 -4.90
C PHE A 119 5.31 -14.88 -4.80
N ASP A 120 6.46 -15.52 -4.97
CA ASP A 120 7.78 -14.89 -4.86
C ASP A 120 7.98 -13.81 -5.94
N ALA A 121 7.58 -14.14 -7.17
CA ALA A 121 7.55 -13.18 -8.27
C ALA A 121 6.61 -11.99 -7.98
N PHE A 122 5.44 -12.26 -7.38
CA PHE A 122 4.49 -11.23 -7.01
C PHE A 122 5.07 -10.27 -5.95
N GLU A 123 5.71 -10.79 -4.91
CA GLU A 123 6.33 -9.95 -3.87
C GLU A 123 7.45 -9.09 -4.45
N ARG A 124 8.32 -9.68 -5.29
CA ARG A 124 9.40 -8.96 -5.98
C ARG A 124 8.85 -7.79 -6.80
N ILE A 125 7.84 -8.03 -7.63
CA ILE A 125 7.21 -6.99 -8.45
C ILE A 125 6.59 -5.88 -7.59
N CYS A 126 5.86 -6.24 -6.54
CA CYS A 126 5.24 -5.25 -5.65
C CYS A 126 6.29 -4.38 -4.97
N ARG A 127 7.44 -4.95 -4.58
CA ARG A 127 8.55 -4.23 -3.98
C ARG A 127 9.27 -3.32 -5.00
N GLU A 128 9.66 -3.87 -6.13
CA GLU A 128 10.44 -3.18 -7.17
C GLU A 128 9.66 -2.11 -7.92
N LEU A 129 8.33 -2.26 -8.07
CA LEU A 129 7.49 -1.24 -8.70
C LEU A 129 6.75 -0.35 -7.67
N GLN A 130 6.99 -0.57 -6.38
CA GLN A 130 6.31 0.09 -5.26
C GLN A 130 4.77 0.08 -5.39
N ILE A 131 4.22 -1.07 -5.80
CA ILE A 131 2.78 -1.25 -5.98
C ILE A 131 2.20 -1.93 -4.74
N GLU A 132 1.33 -1.22 -4.03
CA GLU A 132 0.53 -1.82 -2.96
C GLU A 132 -0.66 -2.60 -3.53
N TYR A 133 -0.73 -3.90 -3.22
CA TYR A 133 -1.87 -4.73 -3.58
C TYR A 133 -2.96 -4.68 -2.50
N THR A 134 -4.00 -3.89 -2.74
CA THR A 134 -5.20 -3.85 -1.89
C THR A 134 -6.26 -4.82 -2.39
N PHE A 135 -6.86 -5.58 -1.48
CA PHE A 135 -8.00 -6.43 -1.81
C PHE A 135 -9.23 -5.60 -2.18
N PRO A 136 -10.01 -6.00 -3.21
CA PRO A 136 -11.25 -5.31 -3.53
C PRO A 136 -12.25 -5.45 -2.37
N PRO A 137 -13.06 -4.42 -2.07
CA PRO A 137 -14.09 -4.50 -1.06
C PRO A 137 -15.15 -5.55 -1.47
N LEU A 138 -15.76 -6.19 -0.48
CA LEU A 138 -16.82 -7.18 -0.72
C LEU A 138 -18.05 -6.56 -1.41
N TYR A 139 -18.37 -5.31 -1.08
CA TYR A 139 -19.55 -4.62 -1.59
C TYR A 139 -19.22 -3.18 -2.01
N TYR A 140 -19.57 -2.83 -3.24
CA TYR A 140 -19.50 -1.45 -3.73
C TYR A 140 -20.80 -0.71 -3.37
N ARG A 141 -20.85 -0.10 -2.19
CA ARG A 141 -22.00 0.71 -1.73
C ARG A 141 -21.63 2.19 -1.70
N ALA A 142 -22.52 3.04 -2.21
CA ALA A 142 -22.34 4.49 -2.16
C ALA A 142 -22.50 5.02 -0.73
N ALA A 143 -21.47 5.68 -0.21
CA ALA A 143 -21.47 6.28 1.11
C ALA A 143 -22.16 7.67 1.07
N HIS A 144 -23.49 7.67 1.10
CA HIS A 144 -24.28 8.90 1.14
C HIS A 144 -24.17 9.63 2.49
N ARG A 145 -24.42 10.95 2.51
CA ARG A 145 -24.24 11.81 3.70
C ARG A 145 -24.93 11.26 4.96
N ARG A 146 -26.19 10.82 4.84
CA ARG A 146 -26.95 10.22 5.96
C ARG A 146 -26.30 8.93 6.48
N PHE A 147 -25.80 8.06 5.61
CA PHE A 147 -25.09 6.84 6.02
C PHE A 147 -23.77 7.15 6.71
N LEU A 148 -23.00 8.12 6.21
CA LEU A 148 -21.75 8.54 6.84
C LEU A 148 -21.99 9.10 8.25
N ALA A 149 -22.99 9.97 8.42
CA ALA A 149 -23.37 10.52 9.73
C ALA A 149 -23.83 9.42 10.69
N LYS A 150 -24.72 8.52 10.23
CA LYS A 150 -25.19 7.39 11.03
C LYS A 150 -24.03 6.46 11.42
N ARG A 151 -23.13 6.14 10.49
CA ARG A 151 -21.97 5.28 10.74
C ARG A 151 -21.02 5.91 11.77
N ALA A 152 -20.74 7.21 11.66
CA ALA A 152 -19.90 7.93 12.60
C ALA A 152 -20.50 7.92 14.02
N LEU A 153 -21.80 8.21 14.14
CA LEU A 153 -22.50 8.14 15.42
C LEU A 153 -22.46 6.73 16.02
N CYS A 154 -22.74 5.69 15.23
CA CYS A 154 -22.69 4.31 15.70
C CYS A 154 -21.29 3.92 16.21
N LEU A 155 -20.21 4.39 15.57
CA LEU A 155 -18.84 4.15 16.02
C LEU A 155 -18.55 4.83 17.36
N GLN A 156 -18.97 6.09 17.53
CA GLN A 156 -18.82 6.82 18.80
C GLN A 156 -19.60 6.12 19.93
N VAL A 157 -20.87 5.80 19.69
CA VAL A 157 -21.71 5.08 20.65
C VAL A 157 -21.09 3.74 21.03
N PHE A 158 -20.55 3.01 20.04
CA PHE A 158 -19.85 1.75 20.30
C PHE A 158 -18.65 1.93 21.22
N GLN A 159 -17.81 2.94 20.98
CA GLN A 159 -16.65 3.24 21.83
C GLN A 159 -17.06 3.57 23.26
N GLU A 160 -18.10 4.40 23.45
CA GLU A 160 -18.59 4.76 24.78
C GLU A 160 -19.18 3.56 25.53
N VAL A 161 -19.96 2.72 24.85
CA VAL A 161 -20.49 1.48 25.44
C VAL A 161 -19.36 0.54 25.87
N GLN A 162 -18.27 0.45 25.09
CA GLN A 162 -17.10 -0.36 25.47
C GLN A 162 -16.39 0.21 26.71
N LYS A 163 -16.24 1.53 26.81
CA LYS A 163 -15.66 2.20 28.00
C LYS A 163 -16.48 1.88 29.25
N ILE A 164 -17.80 2.06 29.18
CA ILE A 164 -18.71 1.78 30.30
C ILE A 164 -18.64 0.29 30.70
N LYS A 165 -18.64 -0.63 29.71
CA LYS A 165 -18.50 -2.07 29.99
C LYS A 165 -17.17 -2.39 30.66
N LYS A 166 -16.06 -1.76 30.24
CA LYS A 166 -14.74 -1.94 30.84
C LYS A 166 -14.72 -1.43 32.29
N GLN A 167 -15.29 -0.26 32.55
CA GLN A 167 -15.43 0.29 33.91
C GLN A 167 -16.26 -0.62 34.81
N LYS A 168 -17.43 -1.09 34.34
CA LYS A 168 -18.27 -2.04 35.10
C LYS A 168 -17.55 -3.36 35.40
N ARG A 169 -16.79 -3.90 34.44
CA ARG A 169 -15.97 -5.10 34.67
C ARG A 169 -14.87 -4.85 35.70
N ALA A 170 -14.19 -3.71 35.65
CA ALA A 170 -13.15 -3.33 36.62
C ALA A 170 -13.72 -3.16 38.02
N LEU A 171 -14.86 -2.47 38.18
CA LEU A 171 -15.55 -2.33 39.46
C LEU A 171 -15.98 -3.68 40.03
N LYS A 172 -16.54 -4.57 39.20
CA LYS A 172 -16.91 -5.94 39.62
C LYS A 172 -15.69 -6.76 40.06
N ALA A 173 -14.57 -6.63 39.34
CA ALA A 173 -13.32 -7.31 39.70
C ALA A 173 -12.74 -6.77 41.01
N ALA A 174 -12.73 -5.45 41.21
CA ALA A 174 -12.31 -4.82 42.46
C ALA A 174 -13.16 -5.27 43.65
N ALA A 175 -14.49 -5.31 43.48
CA ALA A 175 -15.41 -5.79 44.51
C ALA A 175 -15.20 -7.30 44.81
N ALA A 176 -14.89 -8.12 43.81
CA ALA A 176 -14.56 -9.54 44.01
C ALA A 176 -13.24 -9.73 44.76
N ALA A 177 -12.20 -8.96 44.45
CA ALA A 177 -10.91 -8.99 45.14
C ALA A 177 -11.04 -8.56 46.61
N GLN A 178 -11.84 -7.52 46.89
CA GLN A 178 -12.13 -7.10 48.27
C GLN A 178 -12.81 -8.21 49.09
N ARG A 179 -13.80 -8.92 48.51
CA ARG A 179 -14.47 -10.04 49.19
C ARG A 179 -13.53 -11.21 49.49
N GLN A 180 -12.55 -11.49 48.63
CA GLN A 180 -11.56 -12.54 48.87
C GLN A 180 -10.55 -12.13 49.97
N GLY A 181 -10.18 -10.85 50.06
CA GLY A 181 -9.31 -10.34 51.12
C GLY A 181 -9.97 -10.30 52.50
N ASP A 182 -11.29 -10.10 52.57
CA ASP A 182 -12.04 -10.03 53.83
C ASP A 182 -12.29 -11.42 54.46
N GLN A 183 -12.37 -12.48 53.64
CA GLN A 183 -12.45 -13.86 54.13
C GLN A 183 -11.14 -14.37 54.78
N GLY A 184 -10.02 -13.66 54.60
CA GLY A 184 -8.73 -13.98 55.23
C GLY A 184 -8.43 -13.24 56.54
N LYS A 185 -9.31 -12.33 57.01
CA LYS A 185 -9.15 -11.64 58.30
C LYS A 185 -9.81 -12.43 59.43
N PRO A 186 -9.11 -12.74 60.54
CA PRO A 186 -9.73 -13.39 61.69
C PRO A 186 -10.82 -12.47 62.25
N LYS A 187 -12.06 -12.96 62.37
CA LYS A 187 -13.18 -12.21 62.95
C LYS A 187 -12.87 -11.94 64.42
N THR A 188 -12.49 -10.72 64.77
CA THR A 188 -12.41 -10.28 66.17
C THR A 188 -13.83 -10.23 66.76
N PRO A 189 -14.09 -10.83 67.93
CA PRO A 189 -15.42 -10.85 68.53
C PRO A 189 -15.94 -9.42 68.82
N PRO A 190 -17.26 -9.17 68.72
CA PRO A 190 -17.83 -7.86 69.02
C PRO A 190 -17.51 -7.41 70.46
N GLN A 191 -17.05 -6.17 70.63
CA GLN A 191 -16.69 -5.58 71.94
C GLN A 191 -17.84 -5.57 72.96
N ALA A 192 -19.08 -5.78 72.54
CA ALA A 192 -20.24 -5.95 73.41
C ALA A 192 -20.10 -7.11 74.43
N TYR A 193 -19.29 -8.13 74.13
CA TYR A 193 -18.99 -9.21 75.08
C TYR A 193 -17.89 -8.85 76.09
N ALA A 194 -17.10 -7.81 75.83
CA ALA A 194 -16.00 -7.38 76.70
C ALA A 194 -16.46 -6.40 77.79
N GLU A 195 -17.54 -5.65 77.56
CA GLU A 195 -18.11 -4.72 78.55
C GLU A 195 -18.94 -5.45 79.61
N ALA A 196 -19.68 -6.50 79.24
CA ALA A 196 -20.47 -7.31 80.18
C ALA A 196 -19.65 -8.07 81.23
N LEU A 197 -18.34 -8.25 81.00
CA LEU A 197 -17.41 -8.90 81.95
C LEU A 197 -16.71 -7.89 82.88
N ARG A 198 -16.80 -6.58 82.63
CA ARG A 198 -16.24 -5.54 83.50
C ARG A 198 -17.19 -5.08 84.60
N GLU A 199 -18.50 -5.31 84.46
CA GLU A 199 -19.50 -4.95 85.47
C GLU A 199 -19.68 -5.99 86.59
N ASN A 200 -18.91 -7.09 86.59
CA ASN A 200 -19.04 -8.19 87.55
C ASN A 200 -17.83 -8.38 88.49
N TYR A 201 -17.02 -7.34 88.74
CA TYR A 201 -15.94 -7.35 89.74
C TYR A 201 -15.98 -6.11 90.62
#